data_AF-A0A2D4KAZ9-F1
#
_entry.id   AF-A0A2D4KAZ9-F1
#
_cell.length_a   1.000
_cell.length_b   1.000
_cell.length_c   1.000
_cell.angle_alpha   90.00
_cell.angle_beta   90.00
_cell.angle_gamma   90.00
#
_symmetry.space_group_name_H-M   'P 1'
#
loop_
_entity.id
_entity.type
_entity.pdbx_description
1 polymer ?
#
loop_
_entity_poly.entity_id
_entity_poly.type
_entity_poly.pdbx_seq_one_letter_code
_entity_poly.pdbx_strand_id
1 'polypeptide(L)'
;IPFMPLLLKDMTFIHEGNRTLVENLVNFEKLRMMAKAVHLVHHCRSHPNLPLSPLRSRPQYLLEEARAIRASTCSEQSLSTRSPAATWAHIQPLRVIDRQKELLRLSRDLES
;
A
#
# COMPACT_ATOMS: atom_id res chain seq x y z
N ILE A 1 0.52 -6.24 1.86
CA ILE A 1 -0.27 -5.38 2.79
C ILE A 1 -1.72 -5.84 2.70
N PRO A 2 -2.36 -6.25 3.81
CA PRO A 2 -3.74 -6.76 3.77
C PRO A 2 -4.75 -5.64 3.56
N PHE A 3 -6.00 -5.99 3.21
CA PHE A 3 -7.10 -5.04 3.13
C PHE A 3 -7.54 -4.62 4.55
N MET A 4 -6.95 -3.55 5.07
CA MET A 4 -7.09 -3.11 6.46
C MET A 4 -8.54 -2.89 6.92
N PRO A 5 -9.46 -2.31 6.10
CA PRO A 5 -10.87 -2.17 6.52
C PRO A 5 -11.53 -3.50 6.88
N LEU A 6 -11.29 -4.57 6.12
CA LEU A 6 -11.85 -5.89 6.42
C LEU A 6 -11.24 -6.49 7.69
N LEU A 7 -9.93 -6.37 7.86
CA LEU A 7 -9.26 -6.85 9.08
C LEU A 7 -9.80 -6.14 10.34
N LEU A 8 -9.97 -4.82 10.28
CA LEU A 8 -10.52 -4.04 11.39
C LEU A 8 -11.98 -4.43 11.66
N LYS A 9 -12.76 -4.66 10.60
CA LYS A 9 -14.14 -5.17 10.70
C LYS A 9 -14.17 -6.52 11.42
N ASP A 10 -13.33 -7.47 11.03
CA ASP A 10 -13.29 -8.81 11.61
C ASP A 10 -12.89 -8.77 13.10
N MET A 11 -11.89 -7.95 13.46
CA MET A 11 -11.50 -7.72 14.85
C MET A 11 -12.63 -7.11 15.69
N THR A 12 -13.41 -6.19 15.09
CA THR A 12 -14.57 -5.56 15.74
C THR A 12 -15.66 -6.60 16.01
N PHE A 13 -16.01 -7.41 15.01
CA PHE A 13 -17.01 -8.48 15.17
C PHE A 13 -16.59 -9.52 16.22
N ILE A 14 -15.31 -9.88 16.30
CA ILE A 14 -14.80 -10.77 17.36
C ILE A 14 -14.96 -10.11 18.73
N HIS A 15 -14.65 -8.83 18.86
CA HIS A 15 -14.71 -8.12 20.12
C HIS A 15 -16.14 -7.97 20.65
N GLU A 16 -17.06 -7.54 19.80
CA GLU A 16 -18.46 -7.29 20.14
C GLU A 16 -19.27 -8.58 20.27
N GLY A 17 -18.97 -9.59 19.42
CA GLY A 17 -19.69 -10.87 19.41
C GLY A 17 -19.29 -11.84 20.53
N ASN A 18 -18.20 -11.59 21.25
CA ASN A 18 -17.70 -12.50 22.29
C ASN A 18 -17.42 -11.75 23.59
N ARG A 19 -17.98 -12.22 24.71
CA ARG A 19 -17.66 -11.66 26.04
C ARG A 19 -16.20 -11.94 26.38
N THR A 20 -15.52 -10.96 26.98
CA THR A 20 -14.14 -11.10 27.44
C THR A 20 -14.03 -12.01 28.66
N LEU A 21 -15.06 -12.03 29.50
CA LEU A 21 -15.18 -12.91 30.66
C LEU A 21 -16.44 -13.78 30.53
N VAL A 22 -16.33 -15.05 30.90
CA VAL A 22 -17.44 -15.99 31.04
C VAL A 22 -17.32 -16.57 32.44
N GLU A 23 -18.36 -16.42 33.27
CA GLU A 23 -18.34 -16.88 34.67
C GLU A 23 -17.13 -16.38 35.47
N ASN A 24 -16.75 -15.10 35.27
CA ASN A 24 -15.55 -14.46 35.84
C ASN A 24 -14.20 -15.07 35.42
N LEU A 25 -14.20 -15.99 34.47
CA LEU A 25 -13.00 -16.56 33.86
C LEU A 25 -12.73 -15.91 32.51
N VAL A 26 -11.44 -15.83 32.14
CA VAL A 26 -11.01 -15.28 30.85
C VAL A 26 -11.52 -16.16 29.70
N ASN A 27 -12.14 -15.54 28.70
CA ASN A 27 -12.58 -16.24 27.51
C ASN A 27 -11.39 -16.49 26.56
N PHE A 28 -10.74 -17.64 26.71
CA PHE A 28 -9.65 -18.06 25.84
C PHE A 28 -10.06 -18.28 24.38
N GLU A 29 -11.32 -18.61 24.12
CA GLU A 29 -11.82 -18.75 22.75
C GLU A 29 -11.82 -17.39 22.04
N LYS A 30 -12.28 -16.32 22.70
CA LYS A 30 -12.15 -14.94 22.20
C LYS A 30 -10.69 -14.57 21.93
N LEU A 31 -9.80 -14.83 22.90
CA LEU A 31 -8.38 -14.54 22.73
C LEU A 31 -7.78 -15.29 21.55
N ARG A 32 -8.13 -16.58 21.38
CA ARG A 32 -7.69 -17.39 20.24
C ARG A 32 -8.17 -16.82 18.90
N MET A 33 -9.42 -16.35 18.82
CA MET A 33 -9.93 -15.70 17.61
C MET A 33 -9.16 -14.41 17.29
N MET A 34 -8.93 -13.55 18.29
CA MET A 34 -8.15 -12.32 18.11
C MET A 34 -6.71 -12.61 17.70
N ALA A 35 -6.07 -13.61 18.32
CA ALA A 35 -4.70 -14.03 17.98
C ALA A 35 -4.58 -14.49 16.52
N LYS A 36 -5.56 -15.24 16.01
CA LYS A 36 -5.59 -15.66 14.60
C LYS A 36 -5.66 -14.48 13.64
N ALA A 37 -6.50 -13.48 13.93
CA ALA A 37 -6.61 -12.28 13.10
C ALA A 37 -5.33 -11.42 13.12
N VAL A 38 -4.69 -11.27 14.29
CA VAL A 38 -3.40 -10.56 14.40
C VAL A 38 -2.27 -11.32 13.70
N HIS A 39 -2.28 -12.65 13.75
CA HIS A 39 -1.26 -13.48 13.09
C HIS A 39 -1.23 -13.26 11.57
N LEU A 40 -2.38 -12.96 10.94
CA LEU A 40 -2.44 -12.59 9.52
C LEU A 40 -1.56 -11.37 9.20
N VAL A 41 -1.55 -10.36 10.08
CA VAL A 41 -0.71 -9.16 9.92
C VAL A 41 0.76 -9.52 10.03
N HIS A 42 1.11 -10.40 10.96
CA HIS A 42 2.48 -10.86 11.14
C HIS A 42 2.98 -11.64 9.92
N HIS A 43 2.17 -12.56 9.39
CA HIS A 43 2.49 -13.30 8.16
C HIS A 43 2.66 -12.35 6.95
N CYS A 44 1.85 -11.29 6.85
CA CYS A 44 2.00 -10.30 5.78
C CYS A 44 3.33 -9.51 5.85
N ARG A 45 4.03 -9.55 7.00
CA ARG A 45 5.29 -8.84 7.26
C ARG A 45 6.50 -9.76 7.39
N SER A 46 6.29 -11.08 7.36
CA SER A 46 7.35 -12.07 7.60
C SER A 46 8.36 -12.17 6.45
N HIS A 47 7.98 -11.73 5.26
CA HIS A 47 8.88 -11.62 4.12
C HIS A 47 9.40 -10.18 4.01
N PRO A 48 10.71 -9.97 3.81
CA PRO A 48 11.22 -8.64 3.53
C PRO A 48 10.50 -8.09 2.30
N ASN A 49 10.08 -6.83 2.34
CA ASN A 49 9.64 -6.10 1.16
C ASN A 49 10.88 -5.92 0.25
N LEU A 50 11.29 -6.98 -0.44
CA LEU A 50 12.28 -6.89 -1.49
C LEU A 50 11.70 -5.93 -2.53
N PRO A 51 12.42 -4.86 -2.92
CA PRO A 51 11.99 -4.05 -4.05
C PRO A 51 11.92 -4.98 -5.26
N LEU A 52 10.70 -5.28 -5.70
CA LEU A 52 10.44 -5.99 -6.95
C LEU A 52 10.80 -5.06 -8.11
N SER A 53 12.09 -4.80 -8.28
CA SER A 53 12.62 -4.18 -9.49
C SER A 53 12.87 -5.29 -10.51
N PRO A 54 12.18 -5.31 -11.67
CA PRO A 54 12.43 -6.30 -12.74
C PRO A 54 13.84 -6.22 -13.36
N LEU A 55 14.59 -5.16 -13.03
CA LEU A 55 15.81 -4.75 -13.73
C LEU A 55 17.12 -5.10 -13.02
N ARG A 56 17.09 -5.67 -11.81
CA ARG A 56 18.32 -5.89 -11.03
C ARG A 56 18.92 -7.30 -11.16
N SER A 57 18.29 -8.20 -11.91
CA SER A 57 18.80 -9.55 -12.18
C SER A 57 19.67 -9.66 -13.44
N ARG A 58 19.90 -8.57 -14.19
CA ARG A 58 20.71 -8.62 -15.41
C ARG A 58 22.17 -8.25 -15.09
N PRO A 59 23.16 -9.09 -15.45
CA PRO A 59 24.57 -8.80 -15.20
C PRO A 59 25.00 -7.50 -15.93
N GLN A 60 25.72 -6.62 -15.23
CA GLN A 60 26.06 -5.26 -15.66
C GLN A 60 27.07 -5.17 -16.83
N TYR A 61 27.60 -6.28 -17.32
CA TYR A 61 28.74 -6.28 -18.27
C TYR A 61 28.34 -6.06 -19.74
N LEU A 62 27.04 -6.15 -20.09
CA LEU A 62 26.57 -6.06 -21.49
C LEU A 62 25.82 -4.76 -21.83
N LEU A 63 25.79 -3.75 -20.95
CA LEU A 63 24.99 -2.54 -21.15
C LEU A 63 25.76 -1.35 -21.74
N GLU A 64 27.10 -1.34 -21.66
CA GLU A 64 27.90 -0.21 -22.18
C GLU A 64 27.77 -0.05 -23.70
N GLU A 65 27.72 -1.15 -24.45
CA GLU A 65 27.72 -1.11 -25.93
C GLU A 65 26.35 -0.71 -26.52
N ALA A 66 25.26 -0.86 -25.77
CA ALA A 66 23.91 -0.55 -26.22
C ALA A 66 23.46 0.90 -25.94
N ARG A 67 24.29 1.71 -25.28
CA ARG A 67 23.97 3.11 -24.91
C ARG A 67 24.11 4.09 -26.07
N ALA A 68 24.86 3.77 -27.12
CA ALA A 68 25.12 4.70 -28.22
C ALA A 68 23.97 4.82 -29.25
N ILE A 69 23.03 3.86 -29.31
CA ILE A 69 22.09 3.76 -30.46
C ILE A 69 20.65 4.17 -30.12
N ARG A 70 20.32 4.50 -28.86
CA ARG A 70 18.95 4.82 -28.44
C ARG A 70 18.80 6.17 -27.73
N ALA A 71 19.43 7.21 -28.27
CA ALA A 71 18.96 8.57 -28.03
C ALA A 71 17.66 8.79 -28.84
N SER A 72 16.58 8.12 -28.41
CA SER A 72 15.22 8.38 -28.87
C SER A 72 14.70 9.64 -28.17
N THR A 73 13.96 10.44 -28.92
CA THR A 73 13.49 11.79 -28.60
C THR A 73 12.62 11.83 -27.34
N CYS A 74 13.26 11.94 -26.17
CA CYS A 74 12.59 12.30 -24.92
C CYS A 74 12.95 13.76 -24.60
N SER A 75 11.94 14.60 -24.42
CA SER A 75 12.11 15.98 -23.96
C SER A 75 12.93 16.02 -22.66
N GLU A 76 13.89 16.93 -22.55
CA GLU A 76 14.76 17.18 -21.39
C GLU A 76 14.00 17.28 -20.05
N GLN A 77 12.73 17.70 -20.09
CA GLN A 77 11.83 17.78 -18.93
C GLN A 77 11.50 16.40 -18.29
N SER A 78 11.68 15.30 -19.03
CA SER A 78 11.42 13.92 -18.57
C SER A 78 12.61 13.28 -17.83
N LEU A 79 13.77 13.94 -17.80
CA LEU A 79 14.95 13.43 -17.09
C LEU A 79 14.91 13.76 -15.58
N SER A 80 14.28 14.86 -15.19
CA SER A 80 14.13 15.26 -13.79
C SER A 80 13.15 14.36 -13.01
N THR A 81 12.11 13.86 -13.69
CA THR A 81 11.05 13.01 -13.11
C THR A 81 11.44 11.54 -12.97
N ARG A 82 12.66 11.15 -13.37
CA ARG A 82 13.19 9.78 -13.23
C ARG A 82 13.94 9.51 -11.92
N SER A 83 14.01 10.50 -11.03
CA SER A 83 14.58 10.29 -9.70
C SER A 83 13.55 9.63 -8.78
N PRO A 84 13.82 8.42 -8.25
CA PRO A 84 12.95 7.80 -7.24
C PRO A 84 12.69 8.74 -6.06
N ALA A 85 13.67 9.58 -5.69
CA ALA A 85 13.52 10.57 -4.62
C ALA A 85 12.48 11.65 -4.94
N ALA A 86 12.39 12.10 -6.20
CA ALA A 86 11.37 13.05 -6.64
C ALA A 86 9.98 12.42 -6.59
N THR A 87 9.84 11.18 -7.04
CA THR A 87 8.58 10.42 -6.93
C THR A 87 8.16 10.24 -5.47
N TRP A 88 9.10 9.87 -4.58
CA TRP A 88 8.84 9.73 -3.14
C TRP A 88 8.44 11.06 -2.49
N ALA A 89 9.09 12.16 -2.85
CA ALA A 89 8.75 13.49 -2.35
C ALA A 89 7.33 13.94 -2.74
N HIS A 90 6.82 13.50 -3.90
CA HIS A 90 5.43 13.77 -4.31
C HIS A 90 4.40 12.87 -3.63
N ILE A 91 4.76 11.61 -3.34
CA ILE A 91 3.82 10.63 -2.73
C ILE A 91 3.61 10.89 -1.22
N GLN A 92 4.57 11.51 -0.53
CA GLN A 92 4.47 11.69 0.92
C GLN A 92 3.40 12.72 1.37
N PRO A 93 3.30 13.92 0.78
CA PRO A 93 2.30 14.92 1.17
C PRO A 93 1.16 15.02 0.16
N LEU A 94 0.36 13.96 0.00
CA LEU A 94 -0.82 14.02 -0.85
C LEU A 94 -1.84 15.03 -0.30
N ARG A 95 -2.22 16.01 -1.12
CA ARG A 95 -3.39 16.87 -0.86
C ARG A 95 -4.59 16.22 -1.54
N VAL A 96 -5.61 15.89 -0.75
CA VAL A 96 -6.80 15.16 -1.23
C VAL A 96 -8.04 15.93 -0.81
N ILE A 97 -9.04 15.98 -1.70
CA ILE A 97 -10.39 16.42 -1.35
C ILE A 97 -11.13 15.21 -0.78
N ASP A 98 -11.42 15.22 0.52
CA ASP A 98 -12.15 14.15 1.22
C ASP A 98 -13.66 14.39 1.27
N ARG A 99 -14.10 15.61 0.96
CA ARG A 99 -15.50 16.02 0.97
C ARG A 99 -16.25 15.46 -0.23
N GLN A 100 -16.94 14.34 -0.03
CA GLN A 100 -17.73 13.69 -1.07
C GLN A 100 -18.74 14.63 -1.75
N LYS A 101 -19.37 15.57 -1.00
CA LYS A 101 -20.30 16.55 -1.58
C LYS A 101 -19.62 17.52 -2.55
N GLU A 102 -18.39 17.92 -2.25
CA GLU A 102 -17.60 18.82 -3.09
C GLU A 102 -17.14 18.10 -4.36
N LEU A 103 -16.63 16.87 -4.22
CA LEU A 103 -16.30 16.01 -5.35
C LEU A 103 -17.51 15.80 -6.28
N LEU A 104 -18.69 15.54 -5.72
CA LEU A 104 -19.93 15.39 -6.49
C LEU A 104 -20.34 16.67 -7.22
N ARG A 105 -20.16 17.85 -6.59
CA ARG A 105 -20.42 19.13 -7.23
C ARG A 105 -19.47 19.34 -8.42
N LEU A 106 -18.16 19.19 -8.20
CA LEU A 106 -17.14 19.35 -9.24
C LEU A 106 -17.36 18.39 -10.42
N SER A 107 -17.78 17.15 -10.14
CA SER A 107 -18.11 16.17 -11.19
C SER A 107 -19.25 16.65 -12.08
N ARG A 108 -20.30 17.26 -11.52
CA ARG A 108 -21.44 17.76 -12.31
C ARG A 108 -21.08 18.98 -13.14
N ASP A 109 -20.26 19.88 -12.59
CA ASP A 109 -19.81 21.10 -13.27
C ASP A 109 -18.89 20.79 -14.48
N LEU A 110 -18.26 19.61 -14.52
CA LEU A 110 -17.41 19.18 -15.65
C LEU A 110 -18.18 18.55 -16.82
N GLU A 111 -19.37 18.02 -16.55
CA GLU A 111 -20.21 17.32 -17.54
C GLU A 111 -21.25 18.24 -18.22
N SER A 112 -21.35 19.51 -17.77
CA SER A 112 -22.23 20.55 -18.32
C SER A 112 -21.58 21.35 -19.43
#